data_AF-A0A359KLV6-F1
#
_entry.id   AF-A0A359KLV6-F1
#
_cell.length_a   1.000
_cell.length_b   1.000
_cell.length_c   1.000
_cell.angle_alpha   90.00
_cell.angle_beta   90.00
_cell.angle_gamma   90.00
#
_symmetry.space_group_name_H-M   'P 1'
#
loop_
_entity.id
_entity.type
_entity.pdbx_description
1 polymer ?
#
loop_
_entity_poly.entity_id
_entity_poly.type
_entity_poly.pdbx_seq_one_letter_code
_entity_poly.pdbx_strand_id
1 'polypeptide(L)'
;MTERQARIGRVAKQRWECRCGEPPILLGMYEPGGQIQIKVRDRFYEASGCVHATCPRCGAQHILDLRPASASGDLPESLAGDHGGWR
;
A
#
# COMPACT_ATOMS: atom_id res chain seq x y z
N MET A 1 29.04 8.52 -12.21
CA MET A 1 28.21 7.70 -11.29
C MET A 1 26.77 8.06 -11.58
N THR A 2 25.95 7.05 -11.89
CA THR A 2 24.70 7.12 -12.65
C THR A 2 23.58 7.95 -12.01
N GLU A 3 23.33 9.13 -12.56
CA GLU A 3 22.09 9.91 -12.40
C GLU A 3 20.93 9.24 -13.16
N ARG A 4 20.43 8.12 -12.63
CA ARG A 4 19.13 7.53 -13.01
C ARG A 4 18.01 8.08 -12.13
N GLN A 5 17.96 9.40 -11.91
CA GLN A 5 16.78 10.00 -11.28
C GLN A 5 15.73 10.24 -12.35
N ALA A 6 15.06 9.13 -12.63
CA ALA A 6 13.96 9.00 -13.55
C ALA A 6 12.93 10.11 -13.36
N ARG A 7 12.39 10.55 -14.49
CA ARG A 7 11.08 11.20 -14.58
C ARG A 7 10.03 10.27 -13.97
N ILE A 8 9.83 10.34 -12.65
CA ILE A 8 8.66 9.75 -12.01
C ILE A 8 7.68 10.91 -11.89
N GLY A 9 6.65 10.92 -12.75
CA GLY A 9 5.57 11.89 -12.64
C GLY A 9 5.10 11.91 -11.18
N ARG A 10 4.88 13.11 -10.61
CA ARG A 10 4.51 13.31 -9.20
C ARG A 10 3.41 12.32 -8.82
N VAL A 11 3.81 11.23 -8.20
CA VAL A 11 2.88 10.27 -7.65
C VAL A 11 2.28 10.96 -6.43
N ALA A 12 0.98 11.23 -6.48
CA ALA A 12 0.31 11.94 -5.40
C ALA A 12 0.41 11.09 -4.13
N LYS A 13 1.22 11.54 -3.16
CA LYS A 13 1.34 10.90 -1.85
C LYS A 13 -0.02 10.90 -1.16
N GLN A 14 -0.45 9.74 -0.70
CA GLN A 14 -1.70 9.58 0.02
C GLN A 14 -1.46 9.65 1.52
N ARG A 15 -2.40 10.26 2.23
CA ARG A 15 -2.34 10.42 3.69
C ARG A 15 -2.99 9.21 4.34
N TRP A 16 -2.28 8.58 5.27
CA TRP A 16 -2.82 7.54 6.13
C TRP A 16 -3.08 8.12 7.51
N GLU A 17 -4.36 8.18 7.89
CA GLU A 17 -4.83 8.98 9.02
C GLU A 17 -5.80 8.19 9.89
N CYS A 18 -5.72 8.41 11.21
CA CYS A 18 -6.75 8.01 12.16
C CYS A 18 -7.69 9.20 12.41
N ARG A 19 -9.00 9.00 12.19
CA ARG A 19 -10.04 10.02 12.37
C ARG A 19 -10.71 9.98 13.74
N CYS A 20 -10.02 9.45 14.76
CA CYS A 20 -10.57 9.36 16.12
C CYS A 20 -10.69 10.72 16.84
N GLY A 21 -10.25 11.81 16.22
CA GLY A 21 -10.40 13.16 16.76
C GLY A 21 -10.19 14.21 15.68
N GLU A 22 -10.48 15.45 16.03
CA GLU A 22 -10.32 16.61 15.16
C GLU A 22 -9.23 17.53 15.75
N PRO A 23 -8.13 17.83 15.02
CA PRO A 23 -7.78 17.31 13.70
C PRO A 23 -7.37 15.81 13.71
N PRO A 24 -7.50 15.09 12.58
CA PRO A 24 -7.14 13.68 12.47
C PRO A 24 -5.64 13.46 12.72
N ILE A 25 -5.32 12.30 13.31
CA ILE A 25 -3.95 11.92 13.62
C ILE A 25 -3.31 11.33 12.37
N LEU A 26 -2.26 11.98 11.86
CA LEU A 26 -1.48 11.46 10.74
C LEU A 26 -0.60 10.29 11.21
N LEU A 27 -0.82 9.12 10.62
CA LEU A 27 -0.04 7.91 10.88
C LEU A 27 1.15 7.79 9.91
N GLY A 28 0.98 8.22 8.66
CA GLY A 28 2.05 8.24 7.67
C GLY A 28 1.60 8.75 6.30
N MET A 29 2.54 8.83 5.36
CA MET A 29 2.28 9.16 3.96
C MET A 29 2.80 8.03 3.08
N TYR A 30 1.97 7.51 2.19
CA TYR A 30 2.36 6.39 1.34
C TYR A 30 2.20 6.71 -0.14
N GLU A 31 3.00 6.03 -0.94
CA GLU A 31 2.98 6.08 -2.39
C GLU A 31 2.40 4.76 -2.92
N PRO A 32 1.60 4.80 -4.01
CA PRO A 32 1.09 3.60 -4.67
C PRO A 32 2.19 2.67 -5.21
N GLY A 33 3.46 3.11 -5.23
CA GLY A 33 4.64 2.26 -5.46
C GLY A 33 5.01 1.34 -4.29
N GLY A 34 4.20 1.33 -3.23
CA GLY A 34 4.36 0.41 -2.10
C GLY A 34 5.32 0.90 -1.01
N GLN A 35 5.64 2.19 -1.00
CA GLN A 35 6.52 2.82 -0.01
C GLN A 35 5.69 3.68 0.94
N ILE A 36 5.98 3.63 2.24
CA ILE A 36 5.45 4.55 3.23
C ILE A 36 6.55 5.31 3.94
N GLN A 37 6.26 6.57 4.25
CA GLN A 37 7.05 7.44 5.11
C GLN A 37 6.30 7.62 6.42
N ILE A 38 6.88 7.12 7.51
CA ILE A 38 6.34 7.25 8.87
C ILE A 38 7.23 8.24 9.63
N LYS A 39 6.62 9.34 10.11
CA LYS A 39 7.31 10.31 10.95
C LYS A 39 7.11 9.94 12.42
N VAL A 40 8.14 9.39 13.05
CA VAL A 40 8.13 9.10 14.48
C VAL A 40 9.20 9.95 15.14
N ARG A 41 8.77 10.97 15.90
CA ARG A 41 9.65 12.00 16.47
C ARG A 41 10.47 12.70 15.38
N ASP A 42 11.78 12.80 15.58
CA ASP A 42 12.75 13.41 14.65
C ASP A 42 13.35 12.38 13.68
N ARG A 43 12.69 11.22 13.52
CA ARG A 43 13.15 10.14 12.65
C ARG A 43 12.13 9.84 11.57
N PHE A 44 12.65 9.56 10.38
CA PHE A 44 11.89 9.12 9.23
C PHE A 44 12.18 7.65 9.00
N TYR A 45 11.13 6.84 8.95
CA TYR A 45 11.23 5.42 8.60
C TYR A 45 10.57 5.20 7.26
N GLU A 46 11.29 4.51 6.37
CA GLU A 46 10.75 3.96 5.13
C GLU A 46 10.49 2.47 5.32
N ALA A 47 9.30 2.03 4.94
CA ALA A 47 8.89 0.63 5.00
C ALA A 47 8.09 0.26 3.74
N SER A 48 8.09 -1.02 3.40
CA SER A 48 7.31 -1.62 2.32
C SER A 48 6.58 -2.89 2.80
N GLY A 49 5.51 -3.29 2.11
CA GLY A 49 4.70 -4.45 2.50
C GLY A 49 3.54 -4.10 3.43
N CYS A 50 3.38 -4.83 4.55
CA CYS A 50 2.32 -4.56 5.52
C CYS A 50 2.84 -3.73 6.70
N VAL A 51 2.17 -2.62 6.98
CA VAL A 51 2.56 -1.68 8.03
C VAL A 51 1.48 -1.63 9.08
N HIS A 52 1.87 -1.88 10.32
CA HIS A 52 1.00 -1.74 11.49
C HIS A 52 1.35 -0.46 12.25
N ALA A 53 0.35 0.37 12.52
CA ALA A 53 0.51 1.54 13.35
C ALA A 53 -0.60 1.60 14.40
N THR A 54 -0.24 1.92 15.63
CA THR A 54 -1.22 2.14 16.71
C THR A 54 -1.41 3.65 16.88
N CYS A 55 -2.66 4.11 16.84
CA CYS A 55 -2.97 5.49 17.09
C CYS A 55 -2.60 5.86 18.54
N PRO A 56 -1.74 6.86 18.78
CA PRO A 56 -1.33 7.25 20.13
C PRO A 56 -2.47 7.91 20.92
N ARG A 57 -3.55 8.34 20.26
CA ARG A 57 -4.70 8.99 20.90
C ARG A 57 -5.75 7.99 21.39
N CYS A 58 -6.21 7.09 20.51
CA CYS A 58 -7.30 6.16 20.84
C CYS A 58 -6.85 4.71 21.05
N GLY A 59 -5.58 4.39 20.76
CA GLY A 59 -5.06 3.02 20.82
C GLY A 59 -5.52 2.12 19.67
N ALA A 60 -6.29 2.62 18.70
CA ALA A 60 -6.73 1.83 17.56
C ALA A 60 -5.54 1.36 16.72
N GLN A 61 -5.54 0.09 16.33
CA GLN A 61 -4.57 -0.48 15.42
C GLN A 61 -5.03 -0.27 13.99
N HIS A 62 -4.17 0.34 13.19
CA HIS A 62 -4.36 0.58 11.77
C HIS A 62 -3.38 -0.30 11.00
N ILE A 63 -3.89 -0.99 9.99
CA ILE A 63 -3.12 -1.85 9.10
C ILE A 63 -3.16 -1.20 7.71
N LEU A 64 -1.99 -0.96 7.13
CA LEU A 64 -1.86 -0.50 5.76
C LEU A 64 -1.09 -1.54 4.96
N ASP A 65 -1.77 -2.13 3.97
CA ASP A 65 -1.14 -3.03 3.01
C ASP A 65 -0.67 -2.22 1.80
N LEU A 66 0.64 -2.19 1.63
CA LEU A 66 1.34 -1.50 0.54
C LEU A 66 1.89 -2.49 -0.49
N ARG A 67 1.59 -3.78 -0.34
CA ARG A 67 1.96 -4.74 -1.38
C ARG A 67 1.27 -4.29 -2.66
N PRO A 68 1.99 -4.17 -3.79
CA PRO A 68 1.31 -4.05 -5.05
C PRO A 68 0.33 -5.23 -5.12
N ALA A 69 -0.82 -5.02 -5.75
CA ALA A 69 -1.70 -6.11 -6.12
C ALA A 69 -0.98 -6.97 -7.17
N SER A 70 0.10 -7.65 -6.77
CA SER A 70 0.75 -8.70 -7.51
C SER A 70 -0.27 -9.82 -7.50
N ALA A 71 -1.11 -9.82 -8.53
CA ALA A 71 -1.92 -10.94 -8.96
C ALA A 71 -2.31 -11.84 -7.80
N SER A 72 -3.40 -11.50 -7.10
CA SER A 72 -4.24 -12.57 -6.58
C SER A 72 -4.45 -13.50 -7.76
N GLY A 73 -3.76 -14.64 -7.72
CA GLY A 73 -3.81 -15.66 -8.75
C GLY A 73 -5.17 -16.32 -8.72
N ASP A 74 -6.21 -15.57 -9.09
CA ASP A 74 -7.35 -16.14 -9.78
C ASP A 74 -6.83 -16.57 -11.16
N LEU A 75 -6.17 -17.72 -11.17
CA LEU A 75 -6.13 -18.55 -12.36
C LEU A 75 -7.59 -18.75 -12.78
N PRO A 76 -8.00 -18.46 -14.03
CA PRO A 76 -9.24 -19.00 -14.52
C PRO A 76 -9.07 -20.53 -14.57
N GLU A 77 -9.53 -21.21 -13.53
CA GLU A 77 -9.80 -22.65 -13.56
C GLU A 77 -10.98 -22.87 -14.51
N SER A 78 -10.73 -22.77 -15.82
CA SER A 78 -11.63 -23.19 -16.89
C SER A 78 -10.85 -23.36 -18.19
N LEU A 79 -9.74 -24.09 -18.12
CA LEU A 79 -9.24 -24.92 -19.22
C LEU A 79 -9.61 -26.39 -18.95
N ALA A 80 -10.88 -26.63 -18.60
CA ALA A 80 -11.44 -27.96 -18.57
C ALA A 80 -12.12 -28.22 -19.92
N GLY A 81 -11.40 -28.92 -20.80
CA GLY A 81 -12.01 -29.90 -21.69
C GLY A 81 -12.67 -29.37 -22.96
N ASP A 82 -11.85 -29.20 -23.99
CA ASP A 82 -12.21 -29.62 -25.34
C ASP A 82 -12.75 -31.06 -25.30
N HIS A 83 -14.06 -31.23 -25.52
CA HIS A 83 -14.63 -32.47 -26.03
C HIS A 83 -15.88 -32.15 -26.86
N GLY A 84 -15.72 -32.21 -28.18
CA GLY A 84 -16.70 -32.68 -29.18
C GLY A 84 -18.11 -32.06 -29.12
N GLY A 85 -18.56 -31.34 -30.13
CA GLY A 85 -18.76 -31.92 -31.45
C GLY A 85 -20.19 -31.60 -31.89
N TRP A 86 -20.32 -31.05 -33.09
CA TRP A 86 -21.53 -30.55 -33.70
C TRP A 86 -22.51 -31.68 -34.02
N ARG A 87 -23.73 -31.65 -33.49
CA ARG A 87 -24.95 -32.03 -34.23
C ARG A 87 -26.24 -31.68 -33.52
#